data_AF-A0A3C0NBR5-F1
#
_entry.id   AF-A0A3C0NBR5-F1
#
_cell.length_a   1.000
_cell.length_b   1.000
_cell.length_c   1.000
_cell.angle_alpha   90.00
_cell.angle_beta   90.00
_cell.angle_gamma   90.00
#
_symmetry.space_group_name_H-M   'P 1'
#
loop_
_entity.id
_entity.type
_entity.pdbx_description
1 polymer ?
#
loop_
_entity_poly.entity_id
_entity_poly.type
_entity_poly.pdbx_seq_one_letter_code
_entity_poly.pdbx_strand_id
1 'polypeptide(L)'
;GCLPAIERAFSQAPSLGYLKPTCLANIYKYLTFKALEGLPGRRTAIVAVKFLWNAVRNDPSLLRRRIIWKVLLKIAIAIFLPPKAAQELLTKMKGLANLDSLLLRTQLEPF
;
A
#
# COMPACT_ATOMS: atom_id res chain seq x y z
N GLY A 1 -18.59 1.59 -2.32
CA GLY A 1 -17.22 1.33 -1.82
C GLY A 1 -17.15 -0.08 -1.24
N CYS A 2 -15.96 -0.66 -1.09
CA CYS A 2 -15.77 -2.01 -0.54
C CYS A 2 -15.94 -2.10 1.00
N LEU A 3 -15.75 -0.99 1.72
CA LEU A 3 -15.89 -0.92 3.18
C LEU A 3 -17.26 -1.41 3.71
N PRO A 4 -18.41 -0.95 3.19
CA PRO A 4 -19.72 -1.44 3.63
C PRO A 4 -19.94 -2.94 3.38
N ALA A 5 -19.33 -3.51 2.35
CA ALA A 5 -19.43 -4.94 2.08
C ALA A 5 -18.66 -5.76 3.13
N ILE A 6 -17.47 -5.29 3.50
CA ILE A 6 -16.66 -5.89 4.58
C ILE A 6 -17.38 -5.76 5.92
N GLU A 7 -17.94 -4.59 6.20
CA GLU A 7 -18.73 -4.33 7.42
C GLU A 7 -19.89 -5.30 7.56
N ARG A 8 -20.66 -5.50 6.48
CA ARG A 8 -21.78 -6.45 6.45
C ARG A 8 -21.32 -7.89 6.62
N ALA A 9 -20.26 -8.31 5.95
CA ALA A 9 -19.73 -9.66 6.04
C ALA A 9 -19.31 -10.01 7.49
N PHE A 10 -18.59 -9.12 8.17
CA PHE A 10 -18.20 -9.34 9.57
C PHE A 10 -19.37 -9.16 10.56
N SER A 11 -20.40 -8.38 10.22
CA SER A 11 -21.63 -8.31 11.02
C SER A 11 -22.43 -9.61 10.97
N GLN A 12 -22.37 -10.34 9.85
CA GLN A 12 -23.01 -11.66 9.68
C GLN A 12 -22.20 -12.80 10.31
N ALA A 13 -20.89 -12.63 10.49
CA ALA A 13 -19.99 -13.63 11.10
C ALA A 13 -19.10 -13.00 12.19
N PRO A 14 -19.66 -12.66 13.36
CA PRO A 14 -18.92 -11.99 14.44
C PRO A 14 -17.79 -12.84 15.04
N SER A 15 -17.88 -14.17 14.94
CA SER A 15 -16.81 -15.10 15.34
C SER A 15 -15.51 -14.89 14.56
N LEU A 16 -15.58 -14.34 13.34
CA LEU A 16 -14.44 -13.99 12.50
C LEU A 16 -13.99 -12.54 12.69
N GLY A 17 -14.60 -11.79 13.61
CA GLY A 17 -14.34 -10.37 13.82
C GLY A 17 -12.85 -10.03 14.08
N TYR A 18 -12.10 -10.96 14.66
CA TYR A 18 -10.65 -10.82 14.89
C TYR A 18 -9.83 -10.74 13.58
N LEU A 19 -10.35 -11.23 12.46
CA LEU A 19 -9.70 -11.16 11.13
C LEU A 19 -9.95 -9.82 10.43
N LYS A 20 -10.95 -9.04 10.86
CA LYS A 20 -11.33 -7.78 10.23
C LYS A 20 -10.16 -6.79 10.09
N PRO A 21 -9.34 -6.53 11.14
CA PRO A 21 -8.19 -5.64 11.02
C PRO A 21 -7.18 -6.13 9.98
N THR A 22 -6.90 -7.43 9.94
CA THR A 22 -5.97 -8.07 8.99
C THR A 22 -6.46 -7.92 7.55
N CYS A 23 -7.75 -8.17 7.29
CA CYS A 23 -8.34 -7.98 5.97
C CYS A 23 -8.26 -6.52 5.52
N LEU A 24 -8.61 -5.57 6.38
CA LEU A 24 -8.52 -4.15 6.07
C LEU A 24 -7.08 -3.72 5.79
N ALA A 25 -6.13 -4.14 6.62
CA ALA A 25 -4.72 -3.87 6.42
C ALA A 25 -4.25 -4.36 5.04
N ASN A 26 -4.62 -5.58 4.65
CA ASN A 26 -4.24 -6.14 3.34
C ASN A 26 -4.86 -5.39 2.16
N ILE A 27 -6.11 -4.95 2.27
CA ILE A 27 -6.76 -4.12 1.25
C ILE A 27 -6.06 -2.77 1.12
N TYR A 28 -5.76 -2.11 2.24
CA TYR A 28 -5.07 -0.82 2.21
C TYR A 28 -3.63 -0.92 1.71
N LYS A 29 -2.91 -2.02 2.02
CA LYS A 29 -1.62 -2.36 1.39
C LYS A 29 -1.79 -2.38 -0.12
N TYR A 30 -2.71 -3.22 -0.62
CA TYR A 30 -2.97 -3.34 -2.06
C TYR A 30 -3.32 -2.01 -2.73
N LEU A 31 -4.21 -1.22 -2.13
CA LEU A 31 -4.59 0.09 -2.67
C LEU A 31 -3.43 1.09 -2.68
N THR A 32 -2.55 1.05 -1.68
CA THR A 32 -1.31 1.85 -1.66
C THR A 32 -0.44 1.50 -2.86
N PHE A 33 -0.23 0.21 -3.10
CA PHE A 33 0.56 -0.26 -4.22
C PHE A 33 -0.04 0.11 -5.56
N LYS A 34 -1.35 -0.11 -5.73
CA LYS A 34 -2.07 0.24 -6.95
C LYS A 34 -2.01 1.74 -7.25
N ALA A 35 -2.05 2.59 -6.22
CA ALA A 35 -1.89 4.04 -6.38
C ALA A 35 -0.45 4.45 -6.78
N LEU A 36 0.53 3.58 -6.54
CA LEU A 36 1.95 3.77 -6.86
C LEU A 36 2.42 2.92 -8.06
N GLU A 37 1.50 2.19 -8.69
CA GLU A 37 1.77 1.37 -9.86
C GLU A 37 2.11 2.26 -11.05
N GLY A 38 3.09 1.85 -11.84
CA GLY A 38 3.66 2.70 -12.89
C GLY A 38 4.34 3.96 -12.34
N LEU A 39 4.05 5.10 -12.95
CA LEU A 39 4.64 6.40 -12.65
C LEU A 39 3.66 7.26 -11.83
N PRO A 40 3.81 7.30 -10.49
CA PRO A 40 2.89 8.03 -9.65
C PRO A 40 3.02 9.53 -9.87
N GLY A 41 1.92 10.17 -10.27
CA GLY A 41 1.79 11.63 -10.21
C GLY A 41 1.55 12.09 -8.77
N ARG A 42 1.74 13.39 -8.50
CA ARG A 42 1.57 13.97 -7.16
C ARG A 42 0.21 13.65 -6.51
N ARG A 43 -0.87 13.64 -7.31
CA ARG A 43 -2.22 13.31 -6.83
C ARG A 43 -2.35 11.86 -6.38
N THR A 44 -1.84 10.91 -7.18
CA THR A 44 -1.92 9.48 -6.83
C THR A 44 -0.97 9.14 -5.68
N ALA A 45 0.16 9.83 -5.57
CA ALA A 45 1.06 9.73 -4.43
C ALA A 45 0.40 10.19 -3.12
N ILE A 46 -0.35 11.31 -3.12
CA ILE A 46 -1.12 11.75 -1.95
C ILE A 46 -2.20 10.73 -1.56
N VAL A 47 -2.85 10.11 -2.55
CA VAL A 47 -3.82 9.04 -2.29
C VAL A 47 -3.13 7.81 -1.70
N ALA A 48 -1.94 7.45 -2.17
CA ALA A 48 -1.13 6.37 -1.62
C ALA A 48 -0.75 6.63 -0.16
N VAL A 49 -0.43 7.88 0.24
CA VAL A 49 -0.21 8.25 1.65
C VAL A 49 -1.43 7.90 2.50
N LYS A 50 -2.64 8.27 2.03
CA LYS A 50 -3.88 8.00 2.77
C LYS A 50 -4.12 6.51 2.95
N PHE A 51 -3.88 5.71 1.91
CA PHE A 51 -4.00 4.26 2.00
C PHE A 51 -2.94 3.64 2.91
N LEU A 52 -1.69 4.11 2.81
CA LEU A 52 -0.60 3.61 3.65
C LEU A 52 -0.86 3.91 5.13
N TRP A 53 -1.36 5.11 5.43
CA TRP A 53 -1.74 5.49 6.79
C TRP A 53 -2.82 4.55 7.36
N ASN A 54 -3.84 4.24 6.57
CA ASN A 54 -4.88 3.29 6.97
C ASN A 54 -4.32 1.87 7.14
N ALA A 55 -3.37 1.44 6.30
CA ALA A 55 -2.72 0.15 6.45
C ALA A 55 -1.94 0.06 7.77
N VAL A 56 -1.13 1.07 8.09
CA VAL A 56 -0.34 1.14 9.33
C VAL A 56 -1.22 1.22 10.58
N ARG A 57 -2.35 1.93 10.50
CA ARG A 57 -3.32 1.99 11.61
C ARG A 57 -3.93 0.63 11.94
N ASN A 58 -4.16 -0.22 10.93
CA ASN A 58 -4.72 -1.56 11.12
C ASN A 58 -3.64 -2.61 11.43
N ASP A 59 -2.40 -2.40 10.98
CA ASP A 59 -1.27 -3.31 11.18
C ASP A 59 0.04 -2.51 11.41
N PRO A 60 0.35 -2.11 12.65
CA PRO A 60 1.54 -1.32 12.97
C PRO A 60 2.86 -2.03 12.67
N SER A 61 2.84 -3.37 12.59
CA SER A 61 4.03 -4.19 12.28
C SER A 61 4.62 -3.85 10.91
N LEU A 62 3.83 -3.23 10.03
CA LEU A 62 4.24 -2.77 8.71
C LEU A 62 5.45 -1.84 8.76
N LEU A 63 5.51 -0.90 9.72
CA LEU A 63 6.63 0.05 9.83
C LEU A 63 7.96 -0.64 10.10
N ARG A 64 7.94 -1.86 10.66
CA ARG A 64 9.14 -2.67 10.90
C ARG A 64 9.65 -3.34 9.62
N ARG A 65 8.81 -3.52 8.60
CA ARG A 65 9.18 -4.17 7.34
C ARG A 65 9.98 -3.19 6.46
N ARG A 66 11.18 -3.59 6.03
CA ARG A 66 12.07 -2.79 5.14
C ARG A 66 11.38 -2.29 3.87
N ILE A 67 10.37 -3.01 3.38
CA ILE A 67 9.61 -2.64 2.18
C ILE A 67 8.80 -1.35 2.37
N ILE A 68 8.28 -1.07 3.57
CA ILE A 68 7.49 0.14 3.81
C ILE A 68 8.35 1.39 3.66
N TRP A 69 9.61 1.34 4.07
CA TRP A 69 10.55 2.43 3.86
C TRP A 69 10.82 2.71 2.38
N LYS A 70 10.88 1.66 1.55
CA LYS A 70 10.97 1.81 0.08
C LYS A 70 9.71 2.46 -0.50
N VAL A 71 8.53 2.08 -0.02
CA VAL A 71 7.24 2.67 -0.43
C VAL A 71 7.17 4.15 -0.02
N LEU A 72 7.55 4.48 1.22
CA LEU A 72 7.60 5.87 1.70
C LEU A 72 8.56 6.72 0.88
N LEU A 73 9.74 6.19 0.53
CA LEU A 73 10.70 6.89 -0.33
C LEU A 73 10.12 7.15 -1.73
N LYS A 74 9.45 6.15 -2.34
CA LYS A 74 8.79 6.31 -3.65
C LYS A 74 7.69 7.38 -3.60
N ILE A 75 6.89 7.41 -2.53
CA ILE A 75 5.88 8.44 -2.30
C ILE A 75 6.52 9.82 -2.15
N ALA A 76 7.59 9.94 -1.36
CA ALA A 76 8.29 11.21 -1.16
C ALA A 76 8.84 11.76 -2.48
N ILE A 77 9.50 10.92 -3.28
CA ILE A 77 9.98 11.29 -4.62
C ILE A 77 8.81 11.77 -5.49
N ALA A 78 7.69 11.06 -5.51
CA ALA A 78 6.53 11.42 -6.34
C ALA A 78 5.81 12.72 -5.90
N ILE A 79 5.97 13.14 -4.65
CA ILE A 79 5.38 14.37 -4.11
C ILE A 79 6.31 15.57 -4.28
N PHE A 80 7.60 15.40 -3.98
CA PHE A 80 8.58 16.48 -3.91
C PHE A 80 9.32 16.71 -5.23
N LEU A 81 9.51 15.68 -6.07
CA LEU A 81 10.18 15.84 -7.35
C LEU A 81 9.19 16.14 -8.49
N PRO A 82 9.59 16.99 -9.45
CA PRO A 82 8.86 17.14 -10.71
C PRO A 82 8.75 15.78 -11.42
N PRO A 83 7.65 15.51 -12.15
CA PRO A 83 7.39 14.19 -12.73
C PRO A 83 8.50 13.69 -13.66
N LYS A 84 9.20 14.59 -14.37
CA LYS A 84 10.35 14.25 -15.22
C LYS A 84 11.57 13.79 -14.41
N ALA A 85 11.92 14.52 -13.35
CA ALA A 85 13.03 14.15 -12.46
C ALA A 85 12.70 12.88 -11.66
N ALA A 86 11.45 12.74 -11.20
CA ALA A 86 10.97 11.53 -10.54
C ALA A 86 11.06 10.31 -11.46
N GLN A 87 10.71 10.45 -12.75
CA GLN A 87 10.86 9.41 -13.76
C GLN A 87 12.32 8.96 -13.92
N GLU A 88 13.25 9.89 -14.12
CA GLU A 88 14.66 9.54 -14.30
C GLU A 88 15.25 8.88 -13.05
N LEU A 89 14.89 9.37 -11.86
CA LEU A 89 15.39 8.83 -10.61
C LEU A 89 14.81 7.42 -10.33
N LEU A 90 13.51 7.23 -10.54
CA LEU A 90 12.85 5.94 -10.34
C LEU A 90 13.28 4.88 -11.36
N THR A 91 13.56 5.27 -12.61
CA THR A 91 14.03 4.35 -13.66
C THR A 91 15.48 3.92 -13.45
N LYS A 92 16.36 4.80 -12.92
CA LYS A 92 17.70 4.41 -12.46
C LYS A 92 17.65 3.47 -11.26
N MET A 93 16.67 3.65 -10.38
CA MET A 93 16.43 2.79 -9.22
C MET A 93 15.59 1.55 -9.58
N LYS A 94 16.16 0.63 -10.38
CA LYS A 94 15.50 -0.63 -10.80
C LYS A 94 14.89 -1.44 -9.62
N GLY A 95 15.46 -1.32 -8.41
CA GLY A 95 14.96 -1.99 -7.20
C GLY A 95 13.71 -1.38 -6.54
N LEU A 96 13.28 -0.18 -6.94
CA LEU A 96 12.00 0.45 -6.52
C LEU A 96 10.89 0.32 -7.57
N ALA A 97 11.26 0.11 -8.83
CA ALA A 97 10.32 -0.14 -9.92
C ALA A 97 9.70 -1.53 -9.80
N ASN A 98 10.49 -2.55 -9.41
CA ASN A 98 10.04 -3.92 -9.19
C ASN A 98 9.35 -4.11 -7.82
N LEU A 99 8.34 -3.31 -7.50
CA LEU A 99 7.46 -3.58 -6.34
C LEU A 99 6.49 -4.75 -6.63
N ASP A 100 6.30 -5.08 -7.91
CA ASP A 100 5.39 -6.13 -8.39
C ASP A 100 5.83 -7.54 -7.96
N SER A 101 7.13 -7.80 -7.96
CA SER A 101 7.68 -9.10 -7.51
C SER A 101 7.63 -9.31 -6.00
N LEU A 102 7.41 -8.23 -5.23
CA LEU A 102 7.25 -8.26 -3.78
C LEU A 102 5.78 -8.31 -3.38
N LEU A 103 4.89 -7.67 -4.16
CA LEU A 103 3.44 -7.75 -4.03
C LEU A 103 2.92 -9.18 -4.10
N LEU A 104 3.38 -9.95 -5.09
CA LEU A 104 3.07 -11.37 -5.22
C LEU A 104 3.42 -12.15 -3.94
N ARG A 105 4.51 -11.76 -3.28
CA ARG A 105 5.01 -12.43 -2.07
C ARG A 105 4.22 -12.04 -0.81
N THR A 106 3.76 -10.79 -0.71
CA THR A 106 2.87 -10.36 0.40
C THR A 106 1.42 -10.80 0.25
N GLN A 107 0.94 -11.13 -0.97
CA GLN A 107 -0.37 -11.77 -1.14
C GLN A 107 -0.39 -13.24 -0.70
N LEU A 108 0.79 -13.86 -0.57
CA LEU A 108 0.98 -15.27 -0.22
C LEU A 108 1.21 -15.52 1.27
N GLU A 109 1.16 -14.52 2.17
CA GLU A 109 1.12 -14.84 3.61
C GLU A 109 -0.31 -15.32 3.92
N PRO A 110 -0.53 -16.64 4.03
CA PRO A 110 -1.83 -17.18 4.38
C PRO A 110 -2.05 -16.89 5.87
N PHE A 111 -3.32 -16.82 6.23
CA PHE A 111 -3.79 -16.81 7.61
C PHE A 111 -3.13 -17.89 8.46
#